data_AF-W0MR76-F1
#
_entry.id   AF-W0MR76-F1
#
_cell.length_a   1.000
_cell.length_b   1.000
_cell.length_c   1.000
_cell.angle_alpha   90.00
_cell.angle_beta   90.00
_cell.angle_gamma   90.00
#
_symmetry.space_group_name_H-M   'P 1'
#
loop_
_entity.id
_entity.type
_entity.pdbx_description
1 polymer ?
#
loop_
_entity_poly.entity_id
_entity_poly.type
_entity_poly.pdbx_seq_one_letter_code
_entity_poly.pdbx_strand_id
1 'polypeptide(L)'
;MFTKKIRKFLLLGVLAVLLAAVGYWNVSPESFMDRPDGTVNDTAIDYYALNTRSVQYLPDGTLQYDMTADKVEHVKASDVSLLTTPDLNMYRGGEFPWHVQSKRGEVSSAGDQVELMDSVRVERTDEKQRTTIITSSRMTVFPQKQYAETDQDVRIDGAGGVTTAKGMKAYLKDSRMDLLSNVRGQYEAR
;
A
#
# COMPACT_ATOMS: atom_id res chain seq x y z
N MET A 1 6.83 -46.43 -69.55
CA MET A 1 6.85 -44.98 -69.19
C MET A 1 5.95 -44.59 -68.01
N PHE A 2 5.03 -45.46 -67.53
CA PHE A 2 4.08 -45.14 -66.45
C PHE A 2 4.64 -45.20 -65.02
N THR A 3 5.70 -45.98 -64.77
CA THR A 3 6.27 -46.21 -63.42
C THR A 3 6.94 -44.96 -62.82
N LYS A 4 7.50 -44.08 -63.66
CA LYS A 4 8.11 -42.81 -63.21
C LYS A 4 7.07 -41.77 -62.79
N LYS A 5 5.88 -41.78 -63.39
CA LYS A 5 4.79 -40.85 -63.05
C LYS A 5 4.13 -41.22 -61.73
N ILE A 6 3.89 -42.52 -61.52
CA ILE A 6 3.31 -43.05 -60.27
C ILE A 6 4.24 -42.80 -59.08
N ARG A 7 5.56 -42.99 -59.24
CA ARG A 7 6.53 -42.69 -58.17
C ARG A 7 6.58 -41.20 -57.81
N LYS A 8 6.42 -40.31 -58.79
CA LYS A 8 6.33 -38.86 -58.53
C LYS A 8 5.06 -38.48 -57.78
N PHE A 9 3.92 -39.09 -58.13
CA PHE A 9 2.66 -38.89 -57.42
C PHE A 9 2.72 -39.40 -55.97
N LEU A 10 3.33 -40.56 -55.73
CA LEU A 10 3.56 -41.08 -54.38
C LEU A 10 4.48 -40.17 -53.55
N LEU A 11 5.56 -39.67 -54.12
CA LEU A 11 6.46 -38.74 -53.43
C LEU A 11 5.77 -37.41 -53.09
N LEU A 12 4.94 -36.87 -54.00
CA LEU A 12 4.16 -35.67 -53.74
C LEU A 12 3.08 -35.90 -52.68
N GLY A 13 2.45 -37.08 -52.66
CA GLY A 13 1.49 -37.47 -51.63
C GLY A 13 2.13 -37.53 -50.25
N VAL A 14 3.30 -38.17 -50.14
CA VAL A 14 4.06 -38.22 -48.88
C VAL A 14 4.49 -36.82 -48.44
N LEU A 15 4.93 -35.97 -49.36
CA LEU A 15 5.29 -34.59 -49.05
C LEU A 15 4.09 -33.77 -48.56
N ALA A 16 2.92 -33.93 -49.17
CA ALA A 16 1.69 -33.27 -48.74
C ALA A 16 1.26 -33.73 -47.35
N VAL A 17 1.37 -35.02 -47.04
CA VAL A 17 1.08 -35.57 -45.71
C VAL A 17 2.08 -35.05 -44.67
N LEU A 18 3.36 -34.94 -45.00
CA LEU A 18 4.37 -34.37 -44.11
C LEU A 18 4.10 -32.88 -43.84
N LEU A 19 3.75 -32.09 -44.86
CA LEU A 19 3.39 -30.69 -44.69
C LEU A 19 2.12 -30.52 -43.85
N ALA A 20 1.12 -31.39 -44.04
CA ALA A 20 -0.09 -31.40 -43.22
C ALA A 20 0.21 -31.79 -41.76
N ALA A 21 1.08 -32.76 -41.53
CA ALA A 21 1.49 -33.18 -40.19
C ALA A 21 2.28 -32.08 -39.45
N VAL A 22 3.19 -31.39 -40.16
CA VAL A 22 3.93 -30.24 -39.61
C VAL A 22 2.98 -29.07 -39.33
N GLY A 23 2.06 -28.78 -40.25
CA GLY A 23 1.03 -27.76 -40.04
C GLY A 23 0.16 -28.08 -38.83
N TYR A 24 -0.29 -29.33 -38.70
CA TYR A 24 -1.10 -29.78 -37.57
C TYR A 24 -0.34 -29.71 -36.24
N TRP A 25 0.95 -30.08 -36.23
CA TRP A 25 1.78 -30.01 -35.02
C TRP A 25 2.09 -28.57 -34.58
N ASN A 26 2.10 -27.61 -35.52
CA ASN A 26 2.33 -26.19 -35.22
C ASN A 26 1.05 -25.47 -34.73
N VAL A 27 -0.12 -26.06 -34.95
CA VAL A 27 -1.40 -25.51 -34.48
C VAL A 27 -1.62 -25.96 -33.04
N SER A 28 -1.09 -25.21 -32.09
CA SER A 28 -1.45 -25.33 -30.68
C SER A 28 -2.87 -24.76 -30.48
N PRO A 29 -3.83 -25.54 -29.93
CA PRO A 29 -5.20 -25.07 -29.63
C PRO A 29 -5.24 -23.85 -28.69
N GLU A 30 -4.16 -23.60 -27.96
CA GLU A 30 -3.99 -22.49 -27.02
C GLU A 30 -4.05 -21.12 -27.73
N SER A 31 -3.58 -21.02 -28.98
CA SER A 31 -3.63 -19.76 -29.76
C SER A 31 -5.06 -19.30 -30.13
N PHE A 32 -6.04 -20.19 -30.03
CA PHE A 32 -7.46 -19.87 -30.23
C PHE A 32 -8.18 -19.56 -28.91
N MET A 33 -7.50 -19.71 -27.76
CA MET A 33 -8.01 -19.35 -26.44
C MET A 33 -7.48 -18.01 -25.92
N ASP A 34 -6.68 -17.29 -26.71
CA ASP A 34 -6.38 -15.87 -26.51
C ASP A 34 -7.67 -15.06 -26.72
N ARG A 35 -8.56 -15.15 -25.73
CA ARG A 35 -9.54 -14.10 -25.46
C ARG A 35 -8.71 -12.82 -25.32
N PRO A 36 -9.08 -11.71 -25.99
CA PRO A 36 -8.45 -10.44 -25.70
C PRO A 36 -8.55 -10.25 -24.19
N ASP A 37 -7.40 -10.17 -23.52
CA ASP A 37 -7.28 -10.05 -22.07
C ASP A 37 -8.32 -9.02 -21.62
N GLY A 38 -9.39 -9.51 -21.00
CA GLY A 38 -10.44 -8.66 -20.49
C GLY A 38 -9.77 -7.74 -19.50
N THR A 39 -9.71 -6.45 -19.84
CA THR A 39 -9.31 -5.31 -18.98
C THR A 39 -8.35 -5.72 -17.86
N VAL A 40 -7.04 -5.46 -18.04
CA VAL A 40 -6.02 -5.58 -16.97
C VAL A 40 -6.70 -5.23 -15.65
N ASN A 41 -6.92 -6.25 -14.81
CA ASN A 41 -7.71 -6.08 -13.61
C ASN A 41 -6.83 -5.29 -12.65
N ASP A 42 -6.99 -3.96 -12.68
CA ASP A 42 -6.16 -2.96 -11.98
C ASP A 42 -6.20 -3.14 -10.45
N THR A 43 -7.04 -4.06 -9.97
CA THR A 43 -7.22 -4.42 -8.56
C THR A 43 -6.84 -5.87 -8.24
N ALA A 44 -6.18 -6.57 -9.15
CA ALA A 44 -5.78 -7.95 -8.92
C ALA A 44 -4.79 -8.06 -7.75
N ILE A 45 -5.20 -8.82 -6.73
CA ILE A 45 -4.36 -9.14 -5.57
C ILE A 45 -3.51 -10.36 -5.90
N ASP A 46 -2.18 -10.23 -5.85
CA ASP A 46 -1.25 -11.33 -6.10
C ASP A 46 -0.77 -12.02 -4.81
N TYR A 47 -0.75 -11.31 -3.69
CA TYR A 47 -0.58 -11.89 -2.37
C TYR A 47 -1.35 -11.16 -1.27
N TYR A 48 -1.64 -11.90 -0.19
CA TYR A 48 -2.23 -11.36 1.02
C TYR A 48 -1.68 -12.09 2.25
N ALA A 49 -1.79 -11.44 3.40
CA ALA A 49 -1.47 -12.01 4.69
C ALA A 49 -2.51 -11.57 5.73
N LEU A 50 -2.73 -12.39 6.75
CA LEU A 50 -3.70 -12.17 7.81
C LEU A 50 -3.01 -12.10 9.17
N ASN A 51 -3.54 -11.29 10.08
CA ASN A 51 -3.00 -11.09 11.43
C ASN A 51 -1.49 -10.80 11.41
N THR A 52 -1.09 -9.89 10.55
CA THR A 52 0.31 -9.60 10.29
C THR A 52 0.93 -8.83 11.44
N ARG A 53 2.21 -9.09 11.72
CA ARG A 53 3.06 -8.24 12.53
C ARG A 53 4.32 -7.91 11.75
N SER A 54 4.59 -6.63 11.56
CA SER A 54 5.75 -6.11 10.86
C SER A 54 6.60 -5.28 11.82
N VAL A 55 7.92 -5.41 11.71
CA VAL A 55 8.88 -4.67 12.53
C VAL A 55 9.95 -4.15 11.60
N GLN A 56 10.17 -2.83 11.60
CA GLN A 56 11.16 -2.17 10.75
C GLN A 56 12.25 -1.55 11.60
N TYR A 57 13.49 -1.79 11.18
CA TYR A 57 14.68 -1.17 11.76
C TYR A 57 15.29 -0.17 10.79
N LEU A 58 15.92 0.87 11.31
CA LEU A 58 16.78 1.76 10.55
C LEU A 58 18.14 1.07 10.27
N PRO A 59 18.94 1.58 9.30
CA PRO A 59 20.25 0.99 8.98
C PRO A 59 21.24 0.94 10.16
N ASP A 60 21.05 1.77 11.18
CA ASP A 60 21.83 1.78 12.42
C ASP A 60 21.38 0.73 13.45
N GLY A 61 20.35 -0.06 13.13
CA GLY A 61 19.78 -1.09 14.00
C GLY A 61 18.74 -0.58 15.00
N THR A 62 18.40 0.72 14.98
CA THR A 62 17.34 1.25 15.85
C THR A 62 15.96 0.87 15.33
N LEU A 63 15.03 0.58 16.25
CA LEU A 63 13.64 0.27 15.89
C LEU A 63 12.96 1.54 15.33
N GLN A 64 12.45 1.46 14.10
CA GLN A 64 11.73 2.55 13.45
C GLN A 64 10.24 2.47 13.75
N TYR A 65 9.64 1.29 13.55
CA TYR A 65 8.26 1.03 13.91
C TYR A 65 8.01 -0.45 14.18
N ASP A 66 6.99 -0.73 14.98
CA ASP A 66 6.27 -2.00 14.94
C ASP A 66 4.82 -1.74 14.47
N MET A 67 4.25 -2.69 13.75
CA MET A 67 2.90 -2.58 13.22
C MET A 67 2.21 -3.93 13.27
N THR A 68 0.92 -3.91 13.60
CA THR A 68 0.00 -5.02 13.38
C THR A 68 -1.13 -4.60 12.44
N ALA A 69 -1.70 -5.56 11.73
CA ALA A 69 -2.87 -5.36 10.88
C ALA A 69 -3.65 -6.67 10.74
N ASP A 70 -4.98 -6.59 10.64
CA ASP A 70 -5.82 -7.78 10.47
C ASP A 70 -5.59 -8.43 9.10
N LYS A 71 -5.32 -7.61 8.09
CA LYS A 71 -5.07 -8.05 6.72
C LYS A 71 -4.16 -7.09 5.98
N VAL A 72 -3.25 -7.65 5.20
CA VAL A 72 -2.42 -6.95 4.21
C VAL A 72 -2.68 -7.57 2.86
N GLU A 73 -2.95 -6.76 1.84
CA GLU A 73 -3.15 -7.20 0.46
C GLU A 73 -2.25 -6.38 -0.46
N HIS A 74 -1.65 -7.02 -1.45
CA HIS A 74 -0.84 -6.33 -2.43
C HIS A 74 -1.53 -6.29 -3.79
N VAL A 75 -1.68 -5.08 -4.31
CA VAL A 75 -2.29 -4.85 -5.62
C VAL A 75 -1.20 -4.90 -6.68
N LYS A 76 -1.25 -5.93 -7.54
CA LYS A 76 -0.20 -6.19 -8.53
C LYS A 76 0.00 -5.06 -9.54
N ALA A 77 -1.09 -4.40 -9.95
CA ALA A 77 -1.04 -3.40 -11.02
C ALA A 77 -0.40 -2.08 -10.55
N SER A 78 -0.71 -1.64 -9.32
CA SER A 78 -0.21 -0.39 -8.75
C SER A 78 0.98 -0.56 -7.80
N ASP A 79 1.33 -1.81 -7.45
CA ASP A 79 2.37 -2.16 -6.48
C ASP A 79 2.11 -1.50 -5.10
N VAL A 80 0.84 -1.40 -4.71
CA VAL A 80 0.38 -0.79 -3.45
C VAL A 80 0.00 -1.88 -2.47
N SER A 81 0.35 -1.69 -1.20
CA SER A 81 -0.14 -2.55 -0.11
C SER A 81 -1.31 -1.91 0.62
N LEU A 82 -2.45 -2.61 0.65
CA LEU A 82 -3.65 -2.24 1.38
C LEU A 82 -3.62 -2.88 2.77
N LEU A 83 -3.82 -2.08 3.81
CA LEU A 83 -3.82 -2.48 5.20
C LEU A 83 -5.25 -2.36 5.75
N THR A 84 -5.73 -3.42 6.39
CA THR A 84 -6.97 -3.39 7.18
C THR A 84 -6.61 -3.23 8.65
N THR A 85 -7.24 -2.25 9.31
CA THR A 85 -7.08 -1.95 10.75
C THR A 85 -5.61 -1.89 11.21
N PRO A 86 -4.75 -1.10 10.53
CA PRO A 86 -3.37 -0.97 10.96
C PRO A 86 -3.28 -0.27 12.33
N ASP A 87 -2.42 -0.81 13.18
CA ASP A 87 -2.07 -0.31 14.51
C ASP A 87 -0.54 -0.35 14.61
N LEU A 88 0.11 0.81 14.73
CA LEU A 88 1.56 0.91 14.76
C LEU A 88 2.10 1.79 15.88
N ASN A 89 3.25 1.40 16.43
CA ASN A 89 4.09 2.27 17.24
C ASN A 89 5.26 2.78 16.42
N MET A 90 5.32 4.09 16.21
CA MET A 90 6.42 4.76 15.50
C MET A 90 7.41 5.39 16.47
N TYR A 91 8.65 4.94 16.42
CA TYR A 91 9.74 5.36 17.29
C TYR A 91 10.58 6.46 16.64
N ARG A 92 11.01 7.43 17.45
CA ARG A 92 11.90 8.52 17.02
C ARG A 92 13.18 8.55 17.86
N GLY A 93 13.83 7.39 17.98
CA GLY A 93 15.06 7.24 18.76
C GLY A 93 14.89 7.33 20.28
N GLY A 94 13.67 7.18 20.79
CA GLY A 94 13.36 7.22 22.22
C GLY A 94 12.21 6.28 22.60
N GLU A 95 11.97 6.15 23.90
CA GLU A 95 11.04 5.15 24.48
C GLU A 95 9.56 5.49 24.35
N PHE A 96 9.22 6.72 23.96
CA PHE A 96 7.85 7.22 23.88
C PHE A 96 7.40 7.32 22.41
N PRO A 97 6.89 6.22 21.81
CA PRO A 97 6.48 6.21 20.42
C PRO A 97 5.22 7.04 20.21
N TRP A 98 4.97 7.37 18.95
CA TRP A 98 3.66 7.76 18.48
C TRP A 98 2.87 6.49 18.15
N HIS A 99 1.73 6.31 18.77
CA HIS A 99 0.82 5.21 18.46
C HIS A 99 -0.20 5.70 17.43
N VAL A 100 -0.25 5.04 16.29
CA VAL A 100 -1.01 5.47 15.11
C VAL A 100 -1.94 4.35 14.67
N GLN A 101 -3.22 4.69 14.52
CA GLN A 101 -4.28 3.74 14.20
C GLN A 101 -5.20 4.31 13.11
N SER A 102 -5.76 3.44 12.28
CA SER A 102 -6.84 3.76 11.35
C SER A 102 -7.66 2.51 11.01
N LYS A 103 -8.77 2.65 10.28
CA LYS A 103 -9.48 1.46 9.75
C LYS A 103 -8.88 0.93 8.46
N ARG A 104 -8.29 1.81 7.64
CA ARG A 104 -7.61 1.45 6.40
C ARG A 104 -6.30 2.19 6.27
N GLY A 105 -5.32 1.53 5.66
CA GLY A 105 -4.05 2.12 5.28
C GLY A 105 -3.69 1.73 3.84
N GLU A 106 -3.03 2.61 3.11
CA GLU A 106 -2.44 2.32 1.81
C GLU A 106 -0.97 2.71 1.83
N VAL A 107 -0.10 1.78 1.46
CA VAL A 107 1.35 1.99 1.42
C VAL A 107 1.79 2.03 -0.03
N SER A 108 2.48 3.11 -0.41
CA SER A 108 3.05 3.27 -1.75
C SER A 108 4.04 2.14 -2.07
N SER A 109 4.28 1.89 -3.36
CA SER A 109 5.30 0.94 -3.85
C SER A 109 6.67 1.11 -3.19
N ALA A 110 7.12 2.37 -3.02
CA ALA A 110 8.39 2.67 -2.38
C ALA A 110 8.34 2.63 -0.83
N GLY A 111 7.16 2.49 -0.22
CA GLY A 111 6.96 2.56 1.22
C GLY A 111 7.29 3.93 1.82
N ASP A 112 7.39 4.96 0.99
CA ASP A 112 7.78 6.32 1.37
C ASP A 112 6.58 7.21 1.75
N GLN A 113 5.38 6.81 1.34
CA GLN A 113 4.11 7.45 1.62
C GLN A 113 3.11 6.41 2.13
N VAL A 114 2.45 6.72 3.24
CA VAL A 114 1.38 5.93 3.83
C VAL A 114 0.14 6.79 3.97
N GLU A 115 -0.96 6.38 3.34
CA GLU A 115 -2.25 7.05 3.47
C GLU A 115 -3.10 6.29 4.48
N LEU A 116 -3.46 6.97 5.57
CA LEU A 116 -4.33 6.45 6.62
C LEU A 116 -5.73 7.01 6.43
N MET A 117 -6.73 6.14 6.46
CA MET A 117 -8.11 6.49 6.14
C MET A 117 -9.07 5.92 7.17
N ASP A 118 -10.16 6.66 7.36
CA ASP A 118 -11.29 6.34 8.21
C ASP A 118 -10.91 6.17 9.68
N SER A 119 -11.23 7.19 10.49
CA SER A 119 -10.95 7.22 11.94
C SER A 119 -9.45 7.15 12.25
N VAL A 120 -8.67 8.05 11.64
CA VAL A 120 -7.25 8.17 11.94
C VAL A 120 -7.09 8.74 13.35
N ARG A 121 -6.32 8.04 14.18
CA ARG A 121 -5.99 8.43 15.54
C ARG A 121 -4.49 8.31 15.74
N VAL A 122 -3.87 9.41 16.16
CA VAL A 122 -2.45 9.49 16.46
C VAL A 122 -2.31 9.96 17.88
N GLU A 123 -1.70 9.17 18.75
CA GLU A 123 -1.49 9.52 20.14
C GLU A 123 -0.03 9.43 20.55
N ARG A 124 0.34 10.24 21.53
CA ARG A 124 1.62 10.11 22.22
C ARG A 124 1.48 10.53 23.66
N THR A 125 2.01 9.68 24.55
CA THR A 125 2.19 10.01 25.97
C THR A 125 3.66 10.32 26.20
N ASP A 126 3.95 11.48 26.77
CA ASP A 126 5.32 11.88 27.09
C ASP A 126 5.79 11.36 28.47
N GLU A 127 7.05 11.64 28.80
CA GLU A 127 7.68 11.29 30.08
C GLU A 127 6.92 11.80 31.32
N LYS A 128 6.15 12.89 31.17
CA LYS A 128 5.37 13.51 32.25
C LYS A 128 3.93 12.99 32.29
N GLN A 129 3.65 11.87 31.62
CA GLN A 129 2.32 11.26 31.50
C GLN A 129 1.28 12.22 30.88
N ARG A 130 1.74 13.14 30.01
CA ARG A 130 0.84 14.01 29.26
C ARG A 130 0.56 13.36 27.92
N THR A 131 -0.70 13.07 27.68
CA THR A 131 -1.16 12.50 26.41
C THR A 131 -1.63 13.60 25.47
N THR A 132 -1.16 13.53 24.23
CA THR A 132 -1.70 14.29 23.11
C THR A 132 -2.36 13.30 22.16
N ILE A 133 -3.61 13.57 21.77
CA ILE A 133 -4.37 12.78 20.80
C ILE A 133 -4.73 13.68 19.63
N ILE A 134 -4.45 13.22 18.42
CA ILE A 134 -4.79 13.88 17.17
C ILE A 134 -5.72 12.94 16.40
N THR A 135 -6.88 13.45 16.01
CA THR A 135 -7.86 12.68 15.23
C THR A 135 -8.22 13.39 13.93
N SER A 136 -8.36 12.62 12.85
CA SER A 136 -8.81 13.08 11.53
C SER A 136 -9.51 11.95 10.78
N SER A 137 -10.21 12.27 9.68
CA SER A 137 -10.77 11.27 8.78
C SER A 137 -9.73 10.65 7.85
N ARG A 138 -8.66 11.39 7.52
CA ARG A 138 -7.59 10.95 6.62
C ARG A 138 -6.28 11.65 6.95
N MET A 139 -5.15 10.96 6.81
CA MET A 139 -3.83 11.55 7.01
C MET A 139 -2.81 10.86 6.12
N THR A 140 -1.95 11.65 5.48
CA THR A 140 -0.82 11.14 4.71
C THR A 140 0.44 11.27 5.54
N VAL A 141 1.18 10.19 5.70
CA VAL A 141 2.42 10.11 6.47
C VAL A 141 3.58 9.83 5.53
N PHE A 142 4.69 10.51 5.74
CA PHE A 142 5.95 10.32 5.04
C PHE A 142 7.02 9.92 6.06
N PRO A 143 7.17 8.62 6.36
CA PRO A 143 8.01 8.15 7.47
C PRO A 143 9.47 8.60 7.36
N GLN A 144 10.04 8.53 6.16
CA GLN A 144 11.43 8.92 5.88
C GLN A 144 11.68 10.42 6.09
N LYS A 145 10.66 11.25 5.86
CA LYS A 145 10.72 12.72 6.06
C LYS A 145 10.36 13.12 7.48
N GLN A 146 9.91 12.18 8.32
CA GLN A 146 9.32 12.46 9.63
C GLN A 146 8.26 13.57 9.50
N TYR A 147 7.35 13.42 8.54
CA TYR A 147 6.35 14.41 8.18
C TYR A 147 4.99 13.74 8.03
N ALA A 148 3.93 14.45 8.41
CA ALA A 148 2.56 14.03 8.16
C ALA A 148 1.70 15.24 7.80
N GLU A 149 0.67 15.02 6.99
CA GLU A 149 -0.25 16.08 6.61
C GLU A 149 -1.67 15.56 6.41
N THR A 150 -2.61 16.49 6.51
CA THR A 150 -4.01 16.26 6.17
C THR A 150 -4.61 17.59 5.71
N ASP A 151 -5.54 17.53 4.78
CA ASP A 151 -6.40 18.65 4.37
C ASP A 151 -7.79 18.56 5.03
N GLN A 152 -8.04 17.50 5.81
CA GLN A 152 -9.28 17.23 6.50
C GLN A 152 -9.37 17.96 7.84
N ASP A 153 -10.55 17.95 8.45
CA ASP A 153 -10.74 18.47 9.79
C ASP A 153 -9.92 17.67 10.80
N VAL A 154 -9.16 18.38 11.62
CA VAL A 154 -8.31 17.83 12.67
C VAL A 154 -8.80 18.30 14.03
N ARG A 155 -8.76 17.40 15.00
CA ARG A 155 -8.94 17.70 16.42
C ARG A 155 -7.69 17.24 17.17
N ILE A 156 -7.18 18.11 18.02
CA ILE A 156 -6.00 17.89 18.86
C ILE A 156 -6.43 18.08 20.30
N ASP A 157 -6.47 16.98 21.06
CA ASP A 157 -6.69 16.96 22.49
C ASP A 157 -5.32 16.87 23.18
N GLY A 158 -4.91 17.94 23.88
CA GLY A 158 -3.63 18.00 24.59
C GLY A 158 -3.77 18.48 26.03
N ALA A 159 -2.65 18.54 26.76
CA ALA A 159 -2.64 18.82 28.20
C ALA A 159 -3.24 20.17 28.63
N GLY A 160 -3.36 21.14 27.71
CA GLY A 160 -3.90 22.48 28.01
C GLY A 160 -5.33 22.71 27.52
N GLY A 161 -5.87 21.81 26.70
CA GLY A 161 -7.15 22.03 26.04
C GLY A 161 -7.26 21.35 24.68
N VAL A 162 -8.28 21.75 23.96
CA VAL A 162 -8.68 21.18 22.67
C VAL A 162 -8.47 22.20 21.58
N THR A 163 -7.77 21.82 20.51
CA THR A 163 -7.66 22.63 19.30
C THR A 163 -8.29 21.91 18.12
N THR A 164 -9.12 22.61 17.34
CA THR A 164 -9.66 22.12 16.08
C THR A 164 -9.18 22.99 14.93
N ALA A 165 -8.93 22.41 13.76
CA ALA A 165 -8.59 23.14 12.55
C ALA A 165 -9.05 22.38 11.31
N LYS A 166 -9.08 23.05 10.16
CA LYS A 166 -9.18 22.41 8.86
C LYS A 166 -7.80 22.36 8.22
N GLY A 167 -7.28 21.14 8.09
CA GLY A 167 -5.96 20.83 7.59
C GLY A 167 -4.84 21.05 8.61
N MET A 168 -3.79 20.25 8.49
CA MET A 168 -2.61 20.25 9.36
C MET A 168 -1.38 19.76 8.61
N LYS A 169 -0.22 20.31 8.97
CA LYS A 169 1.12 19.79 8.63
C LYS A 169 1.90 19.55 9.91
N ALA A 170 2.39 18.34 10.11
CA ALA A 170 3.15 17.93 11.28
C ALA A 170 4.59 17.59 10.88
N TYR A 171 5.54 18.29 11.49
CA TYR A 171 6.97 18.09 11.35
C TYR A 171 7.47 17.35 12.60
N LEU A 172 7.57 16.02 12.49
CA LEU A 172 7.83 15.17 13.63
C LEU A 172 9.25 15.37 14.16
N LYS A 173 10.24 15.55 13.29
CA LYS A 173 11.63 15.84 13.68
C LYS A 173 11.73 17.06 14.61
N ASP A 174 11.03 18.13 14.26
CA ASP A 174 11.08 19.42 14.96
C ASP A 174 10.02 19.54 16.06
N SER A 175 9.16 18.52 16.22
CA SER A 175 7.99 18.53 17.10
C SER A 175 7.10 19.77 16.90
N ARG A 176 6.92 20.17 15.64
CA ARG A 176 6.14 21.34 15.22
C ARG A 176 4.90 20.90 14.44
N MET A 177 3.81 21.63 14.61
CA MET A 177 2.59 21.46 13.82
C MET A 177 2.10 22.82 13.32
N ASP A 178 1.76 22.88 12.04
CA ASP A 178 1.11 24.03 11.40
C ASP A 178 -0.35 23.67 11.14
N LEU A 179 -1.27 24.49 11.62
CA LEU A 179 -2.71 24.36 11.38
C LEU A 179 -3.11 25.32 10.26
N LEU A 180 -3.80 24.82 9.24
CA LEU A 180 -3.90 25.54 7.98
C LEU A 180 -5.01 26.59 7.96
N SER A 181 -6.20 26.25 8.46
CA SER A 181 -7.35 27.16 8.44
C SER A 181 -8.39 26.83 9.52
N ASN A 182 -9.34 27.75 9.76
CA ASN A 182 -10.45 27.57 10.71
C ASN A 182 -10.02 27.10 12.12
N VAL A 183 -8.89 27.63 12.61
CA VAL A 183 -8.30 27.22 13.88
C VAL A 183 -9.11 27.77 15.05
N ARG A 184 -9.53 26.88 15.96
CA ARG A 184 -10.22 27.22 17.20
C ARG A 184 -9.62 26.44 18.36
N GLY A 185 -9.28 27.14 19.44
CA GLY A 185 -8.77 26.54 20.66
C GLY A 185 -9.73 26.77 21.83
N GLN A 186 -9.99 25.74 22.61
CA GLN A 186 -10.70 25.80 23.88
C GLN A 186 -9.76 25.33 24.98
N TYR A 187 -9.48 26.23 25.92
CA TYR A 187 -8.58 25.98 27.05
C TYR A 187 -9.36 26.10 28.34
N GLU A 188 -9.15 25.18 29.27
CA GLU A 188 -9.70 25.31 30.61
C GLU A 188 -8.85 26.29 31.41
N ALA A 189 -9.49 27.30 32.01
CA ALA A 189 -8.83 28.16 32.96
C ALA A 189 -8.59 27.36 34.25
N ARG A 190 -7.32 27.18 34.62
CA ARG A 190 -6.92 26.69 35.94
C ARG A 190 -6.67 27.84 36.90
#